data_AF-A0A1H8RGD8-F1
#
_entry.id   AF-A0A1H8RGD8-F1
#
_cell.length_a   1.000
_cell.length_b   1.000
_cell.length_c   1.000
_cell.angle_alpha   90.00
_cell.angle_beta   90.00
_cell.angle_gamma   90.00
#
_symmetry.space_group_name_H-M   'P 1'
#
loop_
_entity.id
_entity.type
_entity.pdbx_description
1 polymer ?
#
loop_
_entity_poly.entity_id
_entity_poly.type
_entity_poly.pdbx_seq_one_letter_code
_entity_poly.pdbx_strand_id
1 'polypeptide(L)'
;MSDTSEHNRMAEKLTGPVSAVLDKHRATIMPMLGGNSGSITQAALRNDAAVRKVAGYCYLMLPGLVRLAVREPVFVDFVLANRERLLDRLVERAA
;
A
#
# COMPACT_ATOMS: atom_id res chain seq x y z
N MET A 1 -18.32 -6.13 -20.35
CA MET A 1 -17.87 -6.62 -19.03
C MET A 1 -16.33 -6.78 -19.01
N SER A 2 -15.57 -5.76 -19.44
CA SER A 2 -14.11 -5.90 -19.67
C SER A 2 -13.24 -5.08 -18.71
N ASP A 3 -13.81 -4.09 -18.00
CA ASP A 3 -13.07 -3.20 -17.09
C ASP A 3 -12.51 -3.90 -15.84
N THR A 4 -13.27 -4.84 -15.27
CA THR A 4 -12.89 -5.49 -14.00
C THR A 4 -11.67 -6.41 -14.15
N SER A 5 -11.49 -7.03 -15.32
CA SER A 5 -10.37 -7.96 -15.61
C SER A 5 -9.03 -7.23 -15.71
N GLU A 6 -9.01 -6.09 -16.40
CA GLU A 6 -7.80 -5.29 -16.58
C GLU A 6 -7.39 -4.62 -15.26
N HIS A 7 -8.35 -4.13 -14.47
CA HIS A 7 -8.10 -3.64 -13.11
C HIS A 7 -7.44 -4.70 -12.22
N ASN A 8 -7.88 -5.97 -12.33
CA ASN A 8 -7.35 -7.05 -11.51
C ASN A 8 -5.92 -7.46 -11.95
N ARG A 9 -5.63 -7.44 -13.25
CA ARG A 9 -4.26 -7.66 -13.77
C ARG A 9 -3.31 -6.52 -13.38
N MET A 10 -3.79 -5.28 -13.39
CA MET A 10 -3.02 -4.14 -12.89
C MET A 10 -2.77 -4.28 -11.38
N ALA A 11 -3.79 -4.69 -10.61
CA ALA A 11 -3.66 -4.97 -9.18
C ALA A 11 -2.57 -6.02 -8.90
N GLU A 12 -2.53 -7.13 -9.62
CA GLU A 12 -1.48 -8.15 -9.48
C GLU A 12 -0.10 -7.61 -9.82
N LYS A 13 0.04 -6.84 -10.92
CA LYS A 13 1.31 -6.24 -11.33
C LYS A 13 1.82 -5.16 -10.37
N LEU A 14 0.92 -4.47 -9.66
CA LEU A 14 1.26 -3.45 -8.66
C LEU A 14 1.55 -4.06 -7.29
N THR A 15 0.91 -5.17 -6.94
CA THR A 15 1.06 -5.81 -5.63
C THR A 15 2.50 -6.18 -5.33
N GLY A 16 3.24 -6.71 -6.31
CA GLY A 16 4.66 -7.07 -6.16
C GLY A 16 5.57 -5.87 -5.84
N PRO A 17 5.64 -4.85 -6.71
CA PRO A 17 6.41 -3.63 -6.48
C PRO A 17 6.01 -2.90 -5.21
N VAL A 18 4.71 -2.81 -4.91
CA VAL A 18 4.20 -2.16 -3.69
C VAL A 18 4.65 -2.93 -2.45
N SER A 19 4.55 -4.26 -2.45
CA SER A 19 5.04 -5.09 -1.34
C SER A 19 6.54 -4.89 -1.08
N ALA A 20 7.35 -4.81 -2.15
CA ALA A 20 8.79 -4.60 -2.02
C ALA A 20 9.13 -3.22 -1.42
N VAL A 21 8.38 -2.17 -1.78
CA VAL A 21 8.53 -0.83 -1.19
C VAL A 21 8.09 -0.82 0.27
N LEU A 22 6.96 -1.46 0.59
CA LEU A 22 6.46 -1.59 1.96
C LEU A 22 7.48 -2.30 2.87
N ASP A 23 8.08 -3.40 2.39
CA ASP A 23 9.11 -4.14 3.13
C ASP A 23 10.38 -3.30 3.32
N LYS A 24 10.87 -2.65 2.26
CA LYS A 24 12.11 -1.86 2.30
C LYS A 24 12.00 -0.63 3.20
N HIS A 25 10.81 -0.03 3.29
CA HIS A 25 10.57 1.22 4.02
C HIS A 25 9.68 1.04 5.25
N ARG A 26 9.52 -0.21 5.74
CA ARG A 26 8.70 -0.56 6.90
C ARG A 26 8.99 0.31 8.12
N ALA A 27 10.26 0.55 8.44
CA ALA A 27 10.66 1.35 9.61
C ALA A 27 10.13 2.79 9.57
N THR A 28 9.92 3.34 8.36
CA THR A 28 9.32 4.66 8.16
C THR A 28 7.80 4.59 8.06
N ILE A 29 7.26 3.53 7.46
CA ILE A 29 5.83 3.38 7.20
C ILE A 29 5.04 2.98 8.46
N MET A 30 5.60 2.12 9.32
CA MET A 30 4.96 1.68 10.56
C MET A 30 4.53 2.82 11.50
N PRO A 31 5.40 3.79 11.83
CA PRO A 31 4.98 4.92 12.67
C PRO A 31 3.94 5.81 11.98
N MET A 32 3.92 5.89 10.64
CA MET A 32 2.89 6.66 9.91
C MET A 32 1.48 6.05 10.04
N LEU A 33 1.40 4.74 10.28
CA LEU A 33 0.14 4.04 10.59
C LEU A 33 -0.21 4.08 12.08
N GLY A 34 0.62 4.71 12.93
CA GLY A 34 0.45 4.64 14.37
C GLY A 34 0.84 3.29 14.97
N GLY A 35 1.61 2.47 14.25
CA GLY A 35 2.22 1.26 14.79
C GLY A 35 3.37 1.63 15.73
N ASN A 36 3.15 1.51 17.04
CA ASN A 36 4.20 1.60 18.04
C ASN A 36 4.59 0.15 18.39
N SER A 37 5.88 -0.19 18.34
CA SER A 37 6.40 -1.54 18.68
C SER A 37 6.26 -2.61 17.60
N GLY A 38 6.40 -2.26 16.32
CA GLY A 38 6.63 -3.24 15.25
C GLY A 38 5.40 -4.00 14.76
N SER A 39 4.20 -3.69 15.27
CA SER A 39 2.92 -4.20 14.78
C SER A 39 2.01 -3.05 14.32
N ILE A 40 1.23 -3.31 13.26
CA ILE A 40 0.15 -2.42 12.83
C ILE A 40 -1.15 -3.01 13.37
N THR A 41 -1.97 -2.20 14.02
CA THR A 41 -3.27 -2.66 14.53
C THR A 41 -4.31 -2.62 13.41
N GLN A 42 -5.32 -3.49 13.45
CA GLN A 42 -6.44 -3.37 12.49
C GLN A 42 -7.12 -1.99 12.55
N ALA A 43 -7.14 -1.36 13.73
CA ALA A 43 -7.65 0.00 13.89
C ALA A 43 -6.85 1.02 13.05
N ALA A 44 -5.54 0.85 12.91
CA ALA A 44 -4.70 1.66 12.04
C ALA A 44 -5.03 1.45 10.55
N LEU A 45 -5.34 0.23 10.14
CA LEU A 45 -5.75 -0.08 8.76
C LEU A 45 -7.11 0.56 8.42
N ARG A 46 -8.02 0.65 9.39
CA ARG A 46 -9.32 1.33 9.23
C ARG A 46 -9.23 2.86 9.21
N ASN A 47 -8.06 3.43 9.52
CA ASN A 47 -7.84 4.86 9.44
C ASN A 47 -7.44 5.28 8.02
N ASP A 48 -8.42 5.68 7.21
CA ASP A 48 -8.18 6.13 5.83
C ASP A 48 -7.13 7.26 5.75
N ALA A 49 -7.09 8.18 6.71
CA ALA A 49 -6.13 9.29 6.69
C ALA A 49 -4.69 8.79 6.88
N ALA A 50 -4.48 7.79 7.73
CA ALA A 50 -3.19 7.15 7.92
C ALA A 50 -2.79 6.34 6.67
N VAL A 51 -3.72 5.54 6.12
CA VAL A 51 -3.49 4.74 4.91
C VAL A 51 -3.17 5.63 3.70
N ARG A 52 -3.86 6.77 3.54
CA ARG A 52 -3.56 7.75 2.47
C ARG A 52 -2.14 8.31 2.58
N LYS A 53 -1.68 8.66 3.79
CA LYS A 53 -0.30 9.15 4.00
C LYS A 53 0.73 8.10 3.61
N VAL A 54 0.49 6.84 3.98
CA VAL A 54 1.36 5.73 3.59
C VAL A 54 1.34 5.50 2.09
N ALA A 55 0.16 5.52 1.47
CA ALA A 55 0.02 5.34 0.03
C ALA A 55 0.77 6.43 -0.74
N GLY A 56 0.65 7.70 -0.34
CA GLY A 56 1.42 8.80 -0.95
C GLY A 56 2.93 8.61 -0.79
N TYR A 57 3.39 8.19 0.39
CA TYR A 57 4.80 7.87 0.60
C TYR A 57 5.28 6.71 -0.29
N CYS A 58 4.48 5.63 -0.39
CA CYS A 58 4.81 4.50 -1.26
C CYS A 58 4.88 4.93 -2.73
N TYR A 59 3.96 5.78 -3.18
CA TYR A 59 3.92 6.28 -4.56
C TYR A 59 5.21 7.00 -4.95
N LEU A 60 5.76 7.82 -4.06
CA LEU A 60 7.03 8.53 -4.29
C LEU A 60 8.22 7.57 -4.46
N MET A 61 8.14 6.40 -3.83
CA MET A 61 9.19 5.37 -3.83
C MET A 61 9.02 4.32 -4.93
N LEU A 62 7.92 4.37 -5.68
CA LEU A 62 7.71 3.49 -6.81
C LEU A 62 8.71 3.81 -7.94
N PRO A 63 9.13 2.78 -8.71
CA PRO A 63 9.91 2.98 -9.92
C PRO A 63 9.19 3.94 -10.88
N GLY A 64 9.94 4.80 -11.56
CA GLY A 64 9.38 5.85 -12.43
C GLY A 64 8.40 5.32 -13.49
N LEU A 65 8.61 4.09 -13.98
CA LEU A 65 7.70 3.41 -14.91
C LEU A 65 6.30 3.18 -14.33
N VAL A 66 6.20 2.87 -13.04
CA VAL A 66 4.91 2.65 -12.36
C VAL A 66 4.18 3.98 -12.16
N ARG A 67 4.92 5.04 -11.80
CA ARG A 67 4.37 6.41 -11.70
C ARG A 67 3.90 6.96 -13.06
N LEU A 68 4.44 6.44 -14.16
CA LEU A 68 4.01 6.80 -15.51
C LEU A 68 2.74 6.05 -15.92
N ALA A 69 2.56 4.82 -15.42
CA ALA A 69 1.42 3.97 -15.71
C ALA A 69 0.18 4.27 -14.84
N VAL A 70 0.37 4.74 -13.61
CA VAL A 70 -0.73 5.00 -12.66
C VAL A 70 -0.57 6.37 -12.04
N ARG A 71 -1.63 7.19 -12.12
CA ARG A 71 -1.68 8.49 -11.45
C ARG A 71 -1.78 8.31 -9.93
N GLU A 72 -1.13 9.18 -9.17
CA GLU A 72 -1.14 9.17 -7.70
C GLU A 72 -2.51 8.97 -7.05
N PRO A 73 -3.59 9.70 -7.40
CA PRO A 73 -4.90 9.48 -6.77
C PRO A 73 -5.44 8.07 -7.01
N VAL A 74 -5.24 7.51 -8.22
CA VAL A 74 -5.66 6.15 -8.56
C VAL A 74 -4.87 5.12 -7.75
N PHE A 75 -3.57 5.36 -7.55
CA PHE A 75 -2.74 4.52 -6.70
C PHE A 75 -3.18 4.57 -5.23
N VAL A 76 -3.48 5.76 -4.72
CA VAL A 76 -3.95 5.95 -3.34
C VAL A 76 -5.28 5.24 -3.11
N ASP A 77 -6.22 5.36 -4.06
CA ASP A 77 -7.50 4.65 -4.01
C ASP A 77 -7.32 3.13 -4.09
N PHE A 78 -6.38 2.66 -4.92
CA PHE A 78 -6.00 1.25 -4.99
C PHE A 78 -5.49 0.74 -3.64
N VAL A 79 -4.59 1.47 -2.97
CA VAL A 79 -4.05 1.09 -1.67
C VAL A 79 -5.13 1.10 -0.59
N LEU A 80 -6.04 2.09 -0.61
CA LEU A 80 -7.19 2.13 0.30
C LEU A 80 -8.13 0.94 0.09
N ALA A 81 -8.44 0.61 -1.16
CA ALA A 81 -9.32 -0.51 -1.50
C ALA A 81 -8.70 -1.87 -1.16
N ASN A 82 -7.37 -1.99 -1.22
CA ASN A 82 -6.63 -3.23 -0.96
C ASN A 82 -5.86 -3.21 0.37
N ARG A 83 -6.19 -2.29 1.28
CA ARG A 83 -5.45 -2.04 2.52
C ARG A 83 -5.23 -3.27 3.37
N GLU A 84 -6.24 -4.12 3.52
CA GLU A 84 -6.16 -5.36 4.29
C GLU A 84 -5.14 -6.26 3.62
N ARG A 85 -5.35 -6.63 2.35
CA ARG A 85 -4.40 -7.49 1.61
C ARG A 85 -2.96 -6.97 1.51
N LEU A 86 -2.77 -5.67 1.34
CA LEU A 86 -1.44 -5.06 1.15
C LEU A 86 -0.70 -4.82 2.48
N LEU A 87 -1.42 -4.31 3.47
CA LEU A 87 -0.84 -3.92 4.75
C LEU A 87 -0.91 -5.04 5.79
N ASP A 88 -1.78 -6.05 5.63
CA ASP A 88 -1.75 -7.28 6.45
C ASP A 88 -0.40 -7.97 6.33
N ARG A 89 0.30 -7.86 5.19
CA ARG A 89 1.67 -8.37 5.04
C ARG A 89 2.67 -7.71 6.00
N LEU A 90 2.42 -6.46 6.38
CA LEU A 90 3.20 -5.76 7.41
C LEU A 90 2.80 -6.19 8.83
N VAL A 91 1.59 -6.73 9.02
CA VAL A 91 1.06 -7.28 10.28
C VAL A 91 1.54 -8.72 10.50
N GLU A 92 1.39 -9.60 9.50
CA GLU A 92 1.75 -11.02 9.56
C GLU A 92 3.24 -11.25 9.82
N ARG A 93 4.10 -10.32 9.42
CA ARG A 93 5.55 -10.40 9.60
C ARG A 93 6.07 -9.65 10.83
N ALA A 94 5.17 -9.32 11.75
CA ALA A 94 5.46 -8.79 13.08
C ALA A 94 5.28 -9.84 14.20
N ALA A 95 4.85 -11.06 13.84
CA ALA A 95 4.70 -12.20 14.73
C ALA A 95 5.91 -13.14 14.66
#